data_AF-A5AHG4-F1
#
_entry.id   AF-A5AHG4-F1
#
_cell.length_a   1.000
_cell.length_b   1.000
_cell.length_c   1.000
_cell.angle_alpha   90.00
_cell.angle_beta   90.00
_cell.angle_gamma   90.00
#
_symmetry.space_group_name_H-M   'P 1'
#
loop_
_entity.id
_entity.type
_entity.pdbx_description
1 polymer ?
#
loop_
_entity_poly.entity_id
_entity_poly.type
_entity_poly.pdbx_seq_one_letter_code
_entity_poly.pdbx_strand_id
1 'polypeptide(L)'
;MAVVRDRRQLNLRLPLPEISDRRPRFPLPLPPTNLPFSSGATTAADLEKIEVIGHGNGGTVYKVQHKRTAANYALKVVHGDCDPTVRRQVLREMEILRFTDSPFVVQCHGIFQKPSGDIAILMEYMDAGTLKTLLETQGTFSEVDLAGVAGQVLNGLSYLHSHKIIHRDIKPANLLVNGNMEVKIADFGVSKIMRRMLDSCNSYVGTCAYMSPERFDPDSHGSNYDGYSGDIWSLGLTLLELYVGHFPLLPAGQKPDWATLMCAICFGEEPALPEGVSEEFRNFIECCLQKDSTKRWTAAQLLSHPFICKQSVI
;
A
#
# COMPACT_ATOMS: atom_id res chain seq x y z
N MET A 1 49.03 27.45 -35.41
CA MET A 1 49.23 25.99 -35.33
C MET A 1 49.44 25.64 -33.86
N ALA A 2 48.39 25.15 -33.19
CA ALA A 2 48.39 24.91 -31.75
C ALA A 2 48.84 23.48 -31.44
N VAL A 3 49.77 23.36 -30.49
CA VAL A 3 50.41 22.13 -30.04
C VAL A 3 49.41 21.29 -29.25
N VAL A 4 49.13 20.08 -29.73
CA VAL A 4 48.31 19.07 -29.05
C VAL A 4 49.11 18.54 -27.85
N ARG A 5 48.66 18.83 -26.64
CA ARG A 5 49.17 18.22 -25.41
C ARG A 5 48.52 16.86 -25.21
N ASP A 6 49.33 15.81 -25.23
CA ASP A 6 48.97 14.45 -24.87
C ASP A 6 48.29 14.40 -23.49
N ARG A 7 47.02 13.95 -23.47
CA ARG A 7 46.33 13.54 -22.25
C ARG A 7 46.88 12.18 -21.84
N ARG A 8 47.76 12.15 -20.83
CA ARG A 8 48.11 10.94 -20.09
C ARG A 8 46.82 10.35 -19.49
N GLN A 9 46.36 9.21 -20.01
CA GLN A 9 45.33 8.42 -19.37
C GLN A 9 45.89 7.87 -18.04
N LEU A 10 45.43 8.44 -16.93
CA LEU A 10 45.60 7.84 -15.61
C LEU A 10 44.71 6.60 -15.56
N ASN A 11 45.31 5.42 -15.70
CA ASN A 11 44.68 4.12 -15.42
C ASN A 11 44.44 3.98 -13.91
N LEU A 12 43.43 4.67 -13.39
CA LEU A 12 42.89 4.42 -12.05
C LEU A 12 41.86 3.28 -12.16
N ARG A 13 42.34 2.04 -12.22
CA ARG A 13 41.51 0.87 -11.91
C ARG A 13 41.44 0.74 -10.39
N LEU A 14 40.39 1.31 -9.79
CA LEU A 14 39.95 0.90 -8.46
C LEU A 14 39.43 -0.56 -8.57
N PRO A 15 39.92 -1.51 -7.77
CA PRO A 15 39.34 -2.84 -7.74
C PRO A 15 37.92 -2.75 -7.19
N LEU A 16 36.95 -3.38 -7.86
CA LEU A 16 35.61 -3.60 -7.32
C LEU A 16 35.76 -4.52 -6.09
N PRO A 17 35.17 -4.19 -4.93
CA PRO A 17 35.18 -5.10 -3.79
C PRO A 17 34.39 -6.37 -4.14
N GLU A 18 34.94 -7.52 -3.74
CA GLU A 18 34.33 -8.82 -3.94
C GLU A 18 32.90 -8.89 -3.35
N ILE A 19 31.98 -9.52 -4.08
CA ILE A 19 30.53 -9.61 -3.80
C ILE A 19 30.22 -10.57 -2.62
N SER A 20 31.17 -10.86 -1.73
CA SER A 20 30.99 -11.84 -0.64
C SER A 20 30.47 -11.27 0.69
N ASP A 21 30.56 -9.95 0.96
CA ASP A 21 30.35 -9.44 2.33
C ASP A 21 29.20 -8.42 2.55
N ARG A 22 28.17 -8.44 1.71
CA ARG A 22 26.90 -7.73 2.02
C ARG A 22 25.69 -8.67 1.99
N ARG A 23 25.60 -9.52 3.00
CA ARG A 23 24.32 -10.03 3.49
C ARG A 23 24.12 -9.52 4.91
N PRO A 24 23.06 -8.76 5.22
CA PRO A 24 22.58 -8.69 6.59
C PRO A 24 22.14 -10.10 6.99
N ARG A 25 23.01 -10.83 7.70
CA ARG A 25 22.64 -12.08 8.36
C ARG A 25 21.84 -11.72 9.61
N PHE A 26 20.56 -11.44 9.43
CA PHE A 26 19.61 -11.54 10.53
C PHE A 26 18.86 -12.87 10.37
N PRO A 27 19.12 -13.87 11.23
CA PRO A 27 18.20 -14.98 11.34
C PRO A 27 16.89 -14.41 11.90
N LEU A 28 15.82 -14.47 11.11
CA LEU A 28 14.47 -14.28 11.62
C LEU A 28 14.23 -15.33 12.73
N PRO A 29 13.55 -14.98 13.83
CA PRO A 29 13.20 -15.95 14.86
C PRO A 29 12.41 -17.10 14.22
N LEU A 30 12.83 -18.35 14.47
CA LEU A 30 12.05 -19.52 14.11
C LEU A 30 10.70 -19.48 14.85
N PRO A 31 9.59 -19.82 14.20
CA PRO A 31 8.27 -19.72 14.82
C PRO A 31 8.12 -20.74 15.96
N PRO A 32 7.38 -20.42 17.03
CA PRO A 32 6.86 -21.44 17.93
C PRO A 32 5.95 -22.37 17.13
N THR A 33 6.28 -23.65 17.17
CA THR A 33 5.50 -24.75 16.61
C THR A 33 4.15 -24.83 17.31
N ASN A 34 3.09 -24.97 16.51
CA ASN A 34 1.72 -25.32 16.88
C ASN A 34 0.88 -24.27 17.62
N LEU A 35 -0.03 -23.64 16.86
CA LEU A 35 -1.37 -23.34 17.34
C LEU A 35 -2.37 -24.16 16.51
N PRO A 36 -3.34 -24.84 17.16
CA PRO A 36 -4.30 -25.70 16.49
C PRO A 36 -5.36 -24.85 15.77
N PHE A 37 -5.44 -24.98 14.45
CA PHE A 37 -6.63 -24.57 13.70
C PHE A 37 -7.81 -25.45 14.14
N SER A 38 -8.70 -24.93 14.99
CA SER A 38 -9.98 -25.58 15.28
C SER A 38 -11.18 -24.71 14.91
N SER A 39 -11.68 -24.90 13.70
CA SER A 39 -13.11 -25.05 13.37
C SER A 39 -13.18 -25.37 11.88
N GLY A 40 -13.99 -26.38 11.50
CA GLY A 40 -13.93 -27.12 10.22
C GLY A 40 -13.29 -26.39 9.04
N ALA A 41 -12.10 -26.83 8.63
CA ALA A 41 -11.32 -26.19 7.58
C ALA A 41 -12.14 -26.06 6.29
N THR A 42 -12.58 -24.83 5.98
CA THR A 42 -13.25 -24.51 4.72
C THR A 42 -12.36 -24.93 3.56
N THR A 43 -12.83 -25.85 2.71
CA THR A 43 -12.11 -26.28 1.53
C THR A 43 -12.54 -25.47 0.31
N ALA A 44 -11.72 -25.44 -0.73
CA ALA A 44 -12.09 -24.80 -1.99
C ALA A 44 -13.36 -25.39 -2.64
N ALA A 45 -13.71 -26.65 -2.33
CA ALA A 45 -14.91 -27.32 -2.84
C ALA A 45 -16.20 -26.83 -2.15
N ASP A 46 -16.08 -26.28 -0.95
CA ASP A 46 -17.20 -25.75 -0.16
C ASP A 46 -17.62 -24.35 -0.61
N LEU A 47 -16.88 -23.75 -1.54
CA LEU A 47 -17.09 -22.39 -2.05
C LEU A 47 -17.77 -22.42 -3.41
N GLU A 48 -18.80 -21.60 -3.58
CA GLU A 48 -19.45 -21.32 -4.85
C GLU A 48 -19.09 -19.91 -5.31
N LYS A 49 -18.64 -19.76 -6.56
CA LYS A 49 -18.34 -18.45 -7.14
C LYS A 49 -19.62 -17.80 -7.62
N ILE A 50 -19.89 -16.59 -7.14
CA ILE A 50 -21.10 -15.83 -7.50
C ILE A 50 -20.78 -14.88 -8.65
N GLU A 51 -19.88 -13.94 -8.41
CA GLU A 51 -19.57 -12.85 -9.34
C GLU A 51 -18.13 -12.41 -9.22
N VAL A 52 -17.64 -11.69 -10.23
CA VAL A 52 -16.32 -11.06 -10.18
C VAL A 52 -16.45 -9.64 -9.63
N ILE A 53 -15.73 -9.36 -8.55
CA ILE A 53 -15.78 -8.06 -7.85
C ILE A 53 -14.51 -7.22 -8.05
N GLY A 54 -13.47 -7.78 -8.66
CA GLY A 54 -12.24 -7.05 -8.95
C GLY A 54 -11.33 -7.75 -9.95
N HIS A 55 -10.67 -6.95 -10.78
CA HIS A 55 -9.65 -7.41 -11.74
C HIS A 55 -8.41 -6.52 -11.62
N GLY A 56 -7.21 -7.10 -11.59
CA GLY A 56 -5.98 -6.33 -11.63
C GLY A 56 -4.72 -7.18 -11.81
N ASN A 57 -3.56 -6.53 -11.77
CA ASN A 57 -2.25 -7.20 -11.95
C ASN A 57 -1.94 -8.26 -10.87
N GLY A 58 -2.67 -8.23 -9.76
CA GLY A 58 -2.59 -9.21 -8.67
C GLY A 58 -3.53 -10.41 -8.83
N GLY A 59 -4.28 -10.50 -9.94
CA GLY A 59 -5.23 -11.58 -10.21
C GLY A 59 -6.68 -11.13 -10.24
N THR A 60 -7.59 -12.10 -10.16
CA THR A 60 -9.05 -11.87 -10.21
C THR A 60 -9.66 -12.13 -8.84
N VAL A 61 -10.50 -11.22 -8.37
CA VAL A 61 -11.20 -11.34 -7.08
C VAL A 61 -12.66 -11.69 -7.33
N TYR A 62 -13.10 -12.82 -6.78
CA TYR A 62 -14.47 -13.31 -6.87
C TYR A 62 -15.18 -13.10 -5.54
N LYS A 63 -16.46 -12.69 -5.57
CA LYS A 63 -17.36 -12.95 -4.45
C LYS A 63 -17.70 -14.42 -4.46
N VAL A 64 -17.51 -15.08 -3.33
CA VAL A 64 -17.82 -16.49 -3.16
C VAL A 64 -18.71 -16.69 -1.95
N GLN A 65 -19.56 -17.70 -1.99
CA GLN A 65 -20.41 -18.08 -0.87
C GLN A 65 -20.05 -19.49 -0.41
N HIS A 66 -19.94 -19.65 0.90
CA HIS A 66 -19.75 -20.96 1.49
C HIS A 66 -21.08 -21.74 1.48
N LYS A 67 -21.13 -22.86 0.76
CA LYS A 67 -22.35 -23.60 0.44
C LYS A 67 -23.18 -24.01 1.65
N ARG A 68 -22.53 -24.34 2.77
CA ARG A 68 -23.22 -24.81 3.99
C ARG A 68 -23.71 -23.68 4.89
N THR A 69 -22.97 -22.58 4.98
CA THR A 69 -23.28 -21.49 5.93
C THR A 69 -23.90 -20.28 5.26
N ALA A 70 -23.94 -20.24 3.93
CA ALA A 70 -24.30 -19.08 3.12
C ALA A 70 -23.46 -17.82 3.39
N ALA A 71 -22.34 -17.95 4.12
CA ALA A 71 -21.45 -16.84 4.42
C ALA A 71 -20.70 -16.38 3.16
N ASN A 72 -20.64 -15.07 2.95
CA ASN A 72 -19.95 -14.47 1.81
C ASN A 72 -18.48 -14.18 2.14
N TYR A 73 -17.61 -14.41 1.16
CA TYR A 73 -16.17 -14.17 1.23
C TYR A 73 -15.68 -13.58 -0.10
N ALA A 74 -14.47 -13.01 -0.07
CA ALA A 74 -13.73 -12.62 -1.26
C ALA A 74 -12.64 -13.67 -1.56
N LEU A 75 -12.57 -14.17 -2.79
CA LEU A 75 -11.56 -15.12 -3.24
C LEU A 75 -10.66 -14.48 -4.29
N LYS A 76 -9.44 -14.08 -3.91
CA LYS A 76 -8.41 -13.56 -4.83
C LYS A 76 -7.66 -14.73 -5.45
N VAL A 77 -7.79 -14.92 -6.75
CA VAL A 77 -7.10 -15.95 -7.53
C VAL A 77 -5.93 -15.32 -8.26
N VAL A 78 -4.72 -15.71 -7.88
CA VAL A 78 -3.46 -15.34 -8.52
C VAL A 78 -3.03 -16.47 -9.45
N HIS A 79 -2.85 -16.17 -10.74
CA HIS A 79 -2.56 -17.18 -11.74
C HIS A 79 -1.12 -17.71 -11.66
N GLY A 80 -0.95 -19.02 -11.84
CA GLY A 80 0.29 -19.75 -11.63
C GLY A 80 1.42 -19.48 -12.62
N ASP A 81 1.11 -18.94 -13.81
CA ASP A 81 2.06 -18.61 -14.89
C ASP A 81 2.97 -17.41 -14.60
N CYS A 82 3.04 -17.00 -13.33
CA CYS A 82 3.86 -15.89 -12.91
C CYS A 82 5.33 -16.31 -12.75
N ASP A 83 6.23 -15.39 -13.14
CA ASP A 83 7.66 -15.45 -12.86
C ASP A 83 7.95 -15.97 -11.42
N PRO A 84 8.90 -16.90 -11.22
CA PRO A 84 9.37 -17.33 -9.90
C PRO A 84 9.60 -16.20 -8.87
N THR A 85 9.97 -14.99 -9.31
CA THR A 85 10.06 -13.80 -8.46
C THR A 85 8.69 -13.36 -7.90
N VAL A 86 7.68 -13.28 -8.77
CA VAL A 86 6.28 -12.96 -8.43
C VAL A 86 5.69 -14.05 -7.54
N ARG A 87 5.97 -15.32 -7.81
CA ARG A 87 5.54 -16.43 -6.95
C ARG A 87 6.08 -16.31 -5.52
N ARG A 88 7.36 -15.96 -5.34
CA ARG A 88 7.95 -15.71 -4.01
C ARG A 88 7.29 -14.53 -3.30
N GLN A 89 6.88 -13.49 -4.03
CA GLN A 89 6.19 -12.35 -3.44
C GLN A 89 4.79 -12.71 -2.95
N VAL A 90 4.03 -13.46 -3.74
CA VAL A 90 2.71 -13.97 -3.34
C VAL A 90 2.83 -14.82 -2.08
N LEU A 91 3.84 -15.70 -2.00
CA LEU A 91 4.09 -16.48 -0.80
C LEU A 91 4.42 -15.63 0.44
N ARG A 92 5.12 -14.50 0.27
CA ARG A 92 5.39 -13.55 1.38
C ARG A 92 4.14 -12.76 1.77
N GLU A 93 3.34 -12.32 0.81
CA GLU A 93 2.03 -11.70 1.06
C GLU A 93 1.11 -12.66 1.83
N MET A 94 1.08 -13.93 1.43
CA MET A 94 0.38 -15.00 2.14
C MET A 94 0.88 -15.18 3.58
N GLU A 95 2.20 -15.14 3.80
CA GLU A 95 2.79 -15.25 5.13
C GLU A 95 2.31 -14.11 6.03
N ILE A 96 2.39 -12.86 5.55
CA ILE A 96 1.87 -11.68 6.26
C ILE A 96 0.39 -11.88 6.60
N LEU A 97 -0.45 -12.17 5.60
CA LEU A 97 -1.90 -12.33 5.77
C LEU A 97 -2.30 -13.42 6.75
N ARG A 98 -1.49 -14.48 6.88
CA ARG A 98 -1.74 -15.56 7.85
C ARG A 98 -1.46 -15.15 9.30
N PHE A 99 -0.62 -14.15 9.51
CA PHE A 99 -0.19 -13.72 10.83
C PHE A 99 -0.75 -12.36 11.24
N THR A 100 -1.42 -11.64 10.33
CA THR A 100 -2.17 -10.44 10.68
C THR A 100 -3.50 -10.80 11.33
N ASP A 101 -3.69 -10.30 12.54
CA ASP A 101 -4.93 -10.35 13.30
C ASP A 101 -5.22 -8.95 13.84
N SER A 102 -5.95 -8.17 13.05
CA SER A 102 -6.31 -6.79 13.36
C SER A 102 -7.66 -6.46 12.76
N PRO A 103 -8.54 -5.76 13.49
CA PRO A 103 -9.84 -5.35 12.96
C PRO A 103 -9.71 -4.33 11.82
N PHE A 104 -8.53 -3.75 11.59
CA PHE A 104 -8.29 -2.72 10.56
C PHE A 104 -7.52 -3.26 9.34
N VAL A 105 -7.33 -4.58 9.26
CA VAL A 105 -6.66 -5.28 8.16
C VAL A 105 -7.57 -6.40 7.68
N VAL A 106 -7.67 -6.58 6.36
CA VAL A 106 -8.50 -7.64 5.77
C VAL A 106 -8.02 -9.01 6.25
N GLN A 107 -8.92 -9.74 6.90
CA GLN A 107 -8.67 -11.08 7.43
C GLN A 107 -8.55 -12.12 6.31
N CYS A 108 -7.52 -12.97 6.42
CA CYS A 108 -7.36 -14.16 5.60
C CYS A 108 -7.95 -15.38 6.30
N HIS A 109 -8.95 -16.02 5.68
CA HIS A 109 -9.60 -17.21 6.21
C HIS A 109 -8.99 -18.52 5.69
N GLY A 110 -8.28 -18.48 4.56
CA GLY A 110 -7.71 -19.69 3.99
C GLY A 110 -6.92 -19.45 2.71
N ILE A 111 -6.02 -20.37 2.37
CA ILE A 111 -5.23 -20.29 1.15
C ILE A 111 -5.20 -21.66 0.49
N PHE A 112 -5.53 -21.69 -0.80
CA PHE A 112 -5.66 -22.90 -1.59
C PHE A 112 -4.70 -22.85 -2.77
N GLN A 113 -3.87 -23.88 -2.92
CA GLN A 113 -2.99 -24.02 -4.07
C GLN A 113 -3.57 -25.07 -5.03
N LYS A 114 -3.71 -24.71 -6.30
CA LYS A 114 -4.19 -25.63 -7.33
C LYS A 114 -3.02 -26.38 -7.97
N PRO A 115 -3.27 -27.58 -8.52
CA PRO A 115 -2.28 -28.31 -9.32
C PRO A 115 -1.78 -27.52 -10.54
N SER A 116 -2.61 -26.60 -11.08
CA SER A 116 -2.22 -25.67 -12.16
C SER A 116 -1.16 -24.65 -11.75
N GLY A 117 -0.84 -24.55 -10.45
CA GLY A 117 0.08 -23.56 -9.90
C GLY A 117 -0.61 -22.28 -9.41
N ASP A 118 -1.90 -22.09 -9.70
CA ASP A 118 -2.70 -20.96 -9.20
C ASP A 118 -2.79 -20.99 -7.67
N ILE A 119 -2.83 -19.79 -7.08
CA ILE A 119 -3.01 -19.58 -5.64
C ILE A 119 -4.32 -18.83 -5.44
N ALA A 120 -5.21 -19.36 -4.61
CA ALA A 120 -6.46 -18.72 -4.24
C ALA A 120 -6.45 -18.36 -2.75
N ILE A 121 -6.64 -17.09 -2.44
CA ILE A 121 -6.63 -16.54 -1.08
C ILE A 121 -8.08 -16.19 -0.72
N LEU A 122 -8.62 -16.85 0.30
CA LEU A 122 -9.95 -16.61 0.84
C LEU A 122 -9.86 -15.54 1.93
N MET A 123 -10.57 -14.45 1.74
CA MET A 123 -10.53 -13.26 2.57
C MET A 123 -11.94 -12.87 3.00
N GLU A 124 -12.05 -12.08 4.06
CA GLU A 124 -13.32 -11.47 4.42
C GLU A 124 -13.87 -10.62 3.27
N TYR A 125 -15.20 -10.54 3.17
CA TYR A 125 -15.88 -9.77 2.13
C TYR A 125 -16.33 -8.42 2.68
N MET A 126 -15.88 -7.35 2.02
CA MET A 126 -16.24 -5.96 2.35
C MET A 126 -17.26 -5.48 1.31
N ASP A 127 -18.52 -5.39 1.72
CA ASP A 127 -19.70 -5.31 0.85
C ASP A 127 -20.01 -3.90 0.31
N ALA A 128 -19.34 -2.85 0.81
CA ALA A 128 -19.44 -1.48 0.28
C ALA A 128 -18.30 -1.14 -0.70
N GLY A 129 -17.41 -2.08 -1.01
CA GLY A 129 -16.35 -1.90 -2.00
C GLY A 129 -15.11 -1.22 -1.43
N THR A 130 -14.61 -0.18 -2.11
CA THR A 130 -13.38 0.56 -1.76
C THR A 130 -13.68 2.03 -1.49
N LEU A 131 -12.81 2.74 -0.78
CA LEU A 131 -12.94 4.21 -0.66
C LEU A 131 -12.90 4.91 -2.02
N LYS A 132 -12.18 4.36 -3.01
CA LYS A 132 -12.20 4.85 -4.40
C LYS A 132 -13.60 4.79 -5.00
N THR A 133 -14.27 3.64 -4.88
CA THR A 133 -15.63 3.47 -5.43
C THR A 133 -16.65 4.31 -4.68
N LEU A 134 -16.47 4.53 -3.38
CA LEU A 134 -17.30 5.48 -2.63
C LEU A 134 -17.10 6.91 -3.14
N LEU A 135 -15.86 7.34 -3.35
CA LEU A 135 -15.56 8.66 -3.94
C LEU A 135 -16.24 8.84 -5.31
N GLU A 136 -16.16 7.82 -6.17
CA GLU A 136 -16.73 7.85 -7.51
C GLU A 136 -18.27 7.84 -7.53
N THR A 137 -18.92 7.25 -6.52
CA THR A 137 -20.38 7.04 -6.49
C THR A 137 -21.12 8.00 -5.57
N GLN A 138 -20.50 8.45 -4.48
CA GLN A 138 -21.10 9.29 -3.44
C GLN A 138 -20.50 10.70 -3.39
N GLY A 139 -19.34 10.91 -4.02
CA GLY A 139 -18.65 12.21 -4.04
C GLY A 139 -17.60 12.34 -2.92
N THR A 140 -17.23 13.59 -2.65
CA THR A 140 -16.17 13.93 -1.70
C THR A 140 -16.57 13.68 -0.25
N PHE A 141 -15.57 13.46 0.60
CA PHE A 141 -15.75 13.15 2.01
C PHE A 141 -15.69 14.43 2.84
N SER A 142 -16.54 14.53 3.86
CA SER A 142 -16.44 15.60 4.85
C SER A 142 -15.22 15.40 5.74
N GLU A 143 -14.75 16.45 6.40
CA GLU A 143 -13.67 16.33 7.41
C GLU A 143 -14.04 15.36 8.54
N VAL A 144 -15.33 15.19 8.83
CA VAL A 144 -15.80 14.24 9.85
C VAL A 144 -15.61 12.80 9.40
N ASP A 145 -16.04 12.49 8.17
CA ASP A 145 -15.85 11.17 7.59
C ASP A 145 -14.36 10.84 7.43
N LEU A 146 -13.55 11.85 7.04
CA LEU A 146 -12.11 11.69 6.87
C LEU A 146 -11.38 11.39 8.16
N ALA A 147 -11.74 11.99 9.31
CA ALA A 147 -11.08 11.62 10.55
C ALA A 147 -11.46 10.21 11.01
N GLY A 148 -12.71 9.79 10.78
CA GLY A 148 -13.16 8.41 11.00
C GLY A 148 -12.36 7.42 10.15
N VAL A 149 -12.23 7.69 8.85
CA VAL A 149 -11.40 6.89 7.92
C VAL A 149 -9.94 6.90 8.38
N ALA A 150 -9.37 8.07 8.65
CA ALA A 150 -7.97 8.22 9.04
C ALA A 150 -7.67 7.46 10.34
N GLY A 151 -8.54 7.54 11.34
CA GLY A 151 -8.39 6.80 12.60
C GLY A 151 -8.32 5.29 12.38
N GLN A 152 -9.21 4.74 11.56
CA GLN A 152 -9.22 3.30 11.25
C GLN A 152 -7.96 2.86 10.49
N VAL A 153 -7.57 3.61 9.44
CA VAL A 153 -6.37 3.30 8.65
C VAL A 153 -5.10 3.46 9.47
N LEU A 154 -5.02 4.47 10.33
CA LEU A 154 -3.88 4.68 11.22
C LEU A 154 -3.74 3.58 12.26
N ASN A 155 -4.85 3.06 12.82
CA ASN A 155 -4.80 1.89 13.70
C ASN A 155 -4.28 0.65 12.95
N GLY A 156 -4.73 0.45 11.70
CA GLY A 156 -4.20 -0.59 10.82
C GLY A 156 -2.70 -0.44 10.54
N LEU A 157 -2.25 0.78 10.18
CA LEU A 157 -0.83 1.06 9.93
C LEU A 157 0.01 0.92 11.20
N SER A 158 -0.47 1.40 12.34
CA SER A 158 0.21 1.26 13.63
C SER A 158 0.43 -0.22 13.97
N TYR A 159 -0.60 -1.05 13.79
CA TYR A 159 -0.52 -2.50 13.95
C TYR A 159 0.52 -3.12 13.00
N LEU A 160 0.48 -2.79 11.71
CA LEU A 160 1.42 -3.34 10.73
C LEU A 160 2.86 -2.92 11.04
N HIS A 161 3.08 -1.65 11.36
CA HIS A 161 4.39 -1.08 11.66
C HIS A 161 4.97 -1.66 12.96
N SER A 162 4.15 -1.96 13.97
CA SER A 162 4.60 -2.64 15.20
C SER A 162 5.08 -4.06 14.92
N HIS A 163 4.49 -4.74 13.93
CA HIS A 163 4.90 -6.06 13.43
C HIS A 163 6.00 -6.01 12.37
N LYS A 164 6.61 -4.83 12.14
CA LYS A 164 7.67 -4.61 11.13
C LYS A 164 7.22 -4.88 9.70
N ILE A 165 5.94 -4.66 9.42
CA ILE A 165 5.33 -4.80 8.10
C ILE A 165 5.10 -3.40 7.53
N ILE A 166 5.53 -3.17 6.29
CA ILE A 166 5.30 -1.93 5.55
C ILE A 166 4.33 -2.25 4.42
N HIS A 167 3.26 -1.47 4.28
CA HIS A 167 2.21 -1.77 3.30
C HIS A 167 2.64 -1.44 1.85
N ARG A 168 3.21 -0.24 1.65
CA ARG A 168 3.79 0.29 0.40
C ARG A 168 2.82 0.55 -0.75
N ASP A 169 1.53 0.36 -0.56
CA ASP A 169 0.50 0.63 -1.56
C ASP A 169 -0.80 1.16 -0.93
N ILE A 170 -0.68 2.07 0.05
CA ILE A 170 -1.85 2.75 0.61
C ILE A 170 -2.40 3.71 -0.45
N LYS A 171 -3.69 3.57 -0.77
CA LYS A 171 -4.45 4.40 -1.71
C LYS A 171 -5.94 4.08 -1.59
N PRO A 172 -6.86 4.93 -2.06
CA PRO A 172 -8.31 4.69 -1.96
C PRO A 172 -8.77 3.31 -2.49
N ALA A 173 -8.12 2.78 -3.53
CA ALA A 173 -8.46 1.49 -4.13
C ALA A 173 -8.09 0.26 -3.28
N ASN A 174 -7.22 0.42 -2.28
CA ASN A 174 -6.75 -0.66 -1.41
C ASN A 174 -7.30 -0.54 0.03
N LEU A 175 -8.21 0.40 0.26
CA LEU A 175 -8.91 0.59 1.52
C LEU A 175 -10.37 0.16 1.32
N LEU A 176 -10.71 -1.01 1.85
CA LEU A 176 -12.03 -1.61 1.66
C LEU A 176 -13.00 -1.14 2.75
N VAL A 177 -14.27 -1.07 2.40
CA VAL A 177 -15.35 -0.57 3.27
C VAL A 177 -16.51 -1.56 3.26
N ASN A 178 -17.18 -1.71 4.41
CA ASN A 178 -18.41 -2.48 4.53
C ASN A 178 -19.62 -1.60 4.86
N GLY A 179 -20.82 -2.19 4.93
CA GLY A 179 -22.07 -1.49 5.23
C GLY A 179 -22.12 -0.77 6.59
N ASN A 180 -21.18 -1.08 7.50
CA ASN A 180 -21.06 -0.42 8.80
C ASN A 180 -20.03 0.74 8.79
N MET A 181 -19.52 1.13 7.61
CA MET A 181 -18.43 2.11 7.47
C MET A 181 -17.12 1.72 8.16
N GLU A 182 -16.91 0.42 8.36
CA GLU A 182 -15.62 -0.10 8.82
C GLU A 182 -14.65 -0.11 7.64
N VAL A 183 -13.46 0.46 7.85
CA VAL A 183 -12.41 0.59 6.84
C VAL A 183 -11.27 -0.36 7.17
N LYS A 184 -10.89 -1.21 6.21
CA LYS A 184 -9.79 -2.17 6.36
C LYS A 184 -8.77 -2.05 5.25
N ILE A 185 -7.49 -2.18 5.63
CA ILE A 185 -6.36 -2.20 4.71
C ILE A 185 -6.32 -3.55 3.99
N ALA A 186 -6.24 -3.52 2.66
CA ALA A 186 -6.18 -4.68 1.78
C ALA A 186 -4.99 -4.59 0.80
N ASP A 187 -4.68 -5.72 0.16
CA ASP A 187 -3.70 -5.83 -0.93
C ASP A 187 -2.28 -5.34 -0.56
N PHE A 188 -1.62 -6.10 0.33
CA PHE A 188 -0.24 -5.83 0.74
C PHE A 188 0.69 -5.77 -0.48
N GLY A 189 1.22 -4.58 -0.75
CA GLY A 189 1.96 -4.22 -1.96
C GLY A 189 3.31 -4.94 -2.15
N VAL A 190 3.60 -6.00 -1.40
CA VAL A 190 4.85 -6.79 -1.43
C VAL A 190 5.22 -7.24 -2.84
N SER A 191 4.21 -7.56 -3.67
CA SER A 191 4.36 -7.99 -5.05
C SER A 191 4.63 -6.86 -6.06
N LYS A 192 4.38 -5.60 -5.69
CA LYS A 192 4.49 -4.44 -6.60
C LYS A 192 5.86 -3.78 -6.59
N ILE A 193 6.67 -3.97 -5.54
CA ILE A 193 7.96 -3.26 -5.38
C ILE A 193 9.02 -3.70 -6.37
N MET A 194 9.13 -5.00 -6.69
CA MET A 194 10.22 -5.45 -7.58
C MET A 194 9.85 -5.43 -9.07
N ARG A 195 8.55 -5.40 -9.40
CA ARG A 195 8.11 -5.32 -10.81
C ARG A 195 8.53 -4.00 -11.48
N ARG A 196 8.82 -2.97 -10.66
CA ARG A 196 9.46 -1.71 -11.09
C ARG A 196 10.84 -1.85 -11.72
N MET A 197 11.57 -2.94 -11.44
CA MET A 197 12.85 -3.17 -12.10
C MET A 197 12.70 -3.78 -13.49
N LEU A 198 11.51 -4.24 -13.88
CA LEU A 198 11.34 -5.13 -15.04
C LEU A 198 10.38 -4.60 -16.11
N ASP A 199 9.42 -3.73 -15.77
CA ASP A 199 8.42 -3.23 -16.71
C ASP A 199 8.60 -1.73 -17.06
N SER A 200 8.17 -1.37 -18.28
CA SER A 200 8.18 0.01 -18.78
C SER A 200 7.35 0.96 -17.91
N CYS A 201 7.94 2.10 -17.51
CA CYS A 201 7.42 3.06 -16.52
C CYS A 201 5.96 3.52 -16.69
N ASN A 202 5.34 3.36 -17.87
CA ASN A 202 4.00 3.89 -18.17
C ASN A 202 2.82 3.04 -17.67
N SER A 203 2.99 1.74 -17.41
CA SER A 203 1.86 0.88 -17.00
C SER A 203 1.53 0.95 -15.50
N TYR A 204 2.36 1.61 -14.70
CA TYR A 204 2.23 1.67 -13.23
C TYR A 204 1.91 3.05 -12.67
N VAL A 205 1.79 4.06 -13.54
CA VAL A 205 1.80 5.47 -13.16
C VAL A 205 0.71 5.81 -12.12
N GLY A 206 -0.51 5.27 -12.26
CA GLY A 206 -1.59 5.50 -11.29
C GLY A 206 -1.34 4.93 -9.89
N THR A 207 -0.61 3.81 -9.78
CA THR A 207 -0.18 3.28 -8.46
C THR A 207 1.03 4.05 -7.92
N CYS A 208 1.85 4.59 -8.82
CA CYS A 208 3.03 5.36 -8.49
C CYS A 208 2.72 6.75 -7.92
N ALA A 209 1.52 7.27 -8.19
CA ALA A 209 1.06 8.59 -7.73
C ALA A 209 1.12 8.76 -6.20
N TYR A 210 0.92 7.70 -5.43
CA TYR A 210 0.92 7.76 -3.95
C TYR A 210 2.30 7.55 -3.32
N MET A 211 3.35 7.41 -4.11
CA MET A 211 4.70 7.21 -3.59
C MET A 211 5.25 8.45 -2.90
N SER A 212 6.02 8.21 -1.84
CA SER A 212 6.83 9.25 -1.21
C SER A 212 8.03 9.67 -2.06
N PRO A 213 8.54 10.90 -1.89
CA PRO A 213 9.67 11.44 -2.65
C PRO A 213 10.91 10.55 -2.63
N GLU A 214 11.30 10.07 -1.45
CA GLU A 214 12.47 9.21 -1.26
C GLU A 214 12.33 7.81 -1.87
N ARG A 215 11.11 7.39 -2.18
CA ARG A 215 10.87 6.17 -2.95
C ARG A 215 10.87 6.42 -4.46
N PHE A 216 10.57 7.64 -4.88
CA PHE A 216 10.55 8.04 -6.28
C PHE A 216 11.95 8.41 -6.77
N ASP A 217 12.72 9.11 -5.95
CA ASP A 217 14.13 9.50 -6.17
C ASP A 217 14.98 9.27 -4.90
N PRO A 218 15.48 8.04 -4.70
CA PRO A 218 16.30 7.69 -3.52
C PRO A 218 17.66 8.41 -3.49
N ASP A 219 18.18 8.81 -4.65
CA ASP A 219 19.51 9.42 -4.75
C ASP A 219 19.47 10.87 -4.24
N SER A 220 18.40 11.62 -4.55
CA SER A 220 18.24 13.01 -4.10
C SER A 220 17.66 13.15 -2.69
N HIS A 221 16.87 12.18 -2.22
CA HIS A 221 16.13 12.28 -0.96
C HIS A 221 16.62 11.33 0.14
N GLY A 222 17.75 10.65 -0.07
CA GLY A 222 18.48 9.89 0.96
C GLY A 222 18.37 8.38 0.79
N SER A 223 19.50 7.70 1.00
CA SER A 223 19.64 6.25 0.81
C SER A 223 19.12 5.39 1.97
N ASN A 224 18.76 6.01 3.10
CA ASN A 224 18.30 5.31 4.32
C ASN A 224 16.79 5.48 4.51
N TYR A 225 16.03 4.97 3.54
CA TYR A 225 14.56 5.02 3.48
C TYR A 225 13.91 4.33 4.68
N ASP A 226 13.17 5.09 5.50
CA ASP A 226 12.20 4.53 6.43
C ASP A 226 10.87 4.27 5.72
N GLY A 227 10.62 3.01 5.38
CA GLY A 227 9.40 2.65 4.66
C GLY A 227 8.11 2.88 5.42
N TYR A 228 8.15 2.94 6.76
CA TYR A 228 6.96 3.26 7.55
C TYR A 228 6.47 4.69 7.26
N SER A 229 7.40 5.66 7.16
CA SER A 229 7.10 7.04 6.78
C SER A 229 6.52 7.17 5.36
N GLY A 230 6.82 6.22 4.47
CA GLY A 230 6.27 6.15 3.13
C GLY A 230 4.77 5.82 3.13
N ASP A 231 4.32 4.94 4.03
CA ASP A 231 2.88 4.64 4.18
C ASP A 231 2.11 5.87 4.69
N ILE A 232 2.73 6.68 5.56
CA ILE A 232 2.14 7.93 6.07
C ILE A 232 1.96 8.96 4.96
N TRP A 233 2.97 9.13 4.10
CA TRP A 233 2.85 9.99 2.93
C TRP A 233 1.68 9.54 2.03
N SER A 234 1.60 8.25 1.72
CA SER A 234 0.52 7.68 0.92
C SER A 234 -0.86 7.89 1.55
N LEU A 235 -0.97 7.80 2.88
CA LEU A 235 -2.20 8.11 3.61
C LEU A 235 -2.57 9.60 3.47
N GLY A 236 -1.61 10.52 3.63
CA GLY A 236 -1.86 11.96 3.45
C GLY A 236 -2.44 12.28 2.08
N LEU A 237 -1.85 11.72 1.01
CA LEU A 237 -2.36 11.88 -0.35
C LEU A 237 -3.74 11.26 -0.55
N THR A 238 -3.98 10.11 0.09
CA THR A 238 -5.27 9.42 0.07
C THR A 238 -6.38 10.27 0.68
N LEU A 239 -6.15 10.85 1.86
CA LEU A 239 -7.14 11.68 2.54
C LEU A 239 -7.41 12.98 1.78
N LEU A 240 -6.37 13.59 1.22
CA LEU A 240 -6.54 14.75 0.35
C LEU A 240 -7.36 14.44 -0.89
N GLU A 241 -7.11 13.32 -1.55
CA GLU A 241 -7.89 12.90 -2.72
C GLU A 241 -9.37 12.69 -2.38
N LEU A 242 -9.66 12.04 -1.25
CA LEU A 242 -11.03 11.84 -0.78
C LEU A 242 -11.73 13.17 -0.44
N TYR A 243 -10.97 14.16 0.02
CA TYR A 243 -11.49 15.50 0.29
C TYR A 243 -11.76 16.31 -0.99
N VAL A 244 -10.81 16.35 -1.93
CA VAL A 244 -10.89 17.21 -3.13
C VAL A 244 -11.57 16.54 -4.33
N GLY A 245 -11.72 15.22 -4.32
CA GLY A 245 -12.38 14.46 -5.38
C GLY A 245 -11.48 14.02 -6.54
N HIS A 246 -10.19 14.38 -6.50
CA HIS A 246 -9.20 13.98 -7.50
C HIS A 246 -7.80 13.87 -6.88
N PHE A 247 -6.86 13.26 -7.59
CA PHE A 247 -5.49 13.15 -7.11
C PHE A 247 -4.89 14.55 -6.84
N PRO A 248 -4.37 14.83 -5.62
CA PRO A 248 -4.19 16.20 -5.14
C PRO A 248 -2.93 16.91 -5.62
N LEU A 249 -1.93 16.17 -6.14
CA LEU A 249 -0.69 16.78 -6.65
C LEU A 249 -0.78 17.19 -8.13
N LEU A 250 -1.90 16.91 -8.79
CA LEU A 250 -2.12 17.26 -10.19
C LEU A 250 -3.43 18.04 -10.34
N PRO A 251 -3.50 18.97 -11.32
CA PRO A 251 -4.75 19.61 -11.73
C PRO A 251 -5.87 18.60 -12.01
N ALA A 252 -7.10 18.97 -11.65
CA ALA A 252 -8.28 18.17 -11.92
C ALA A 252 -8.36 17.77 -13.40
N GLY A 253 -8.56 16.48 -13.67
CA GLY A 253 -8.65 15.92 -15.03
C GLY A 253 -7.31 15.70 -15.74
N GLN A 254 -6.18 16.14 -15.18
CA GLN A 254 -4.86 15.82 -15.73
C GLN A 254 -4.52 14.35 -15.45
N LYS A 255 -4.24 13.60 -16.52
CA LYS A 255 -3.77 12.22 -16.38
C LYS A 255 -2.32 12.23 -15.88
N PRO A 256 -1.99 11.43 -14.85
CA PRO A 256 -0.62 11.34 -14.38
C PRO A 256 0.22 10.62 -15.44
N ASP A 257 1.34 11.22 -15.81
CA ASP A 257 2.47 10.55 -16.47
C ASP A 257 3.67 10.54 -15.51
N TRP A 258 4.67 9.71 -15.80
CA TRP A 258 5.81 9.51 -14.91
C TRP A 258 6.59 10.79 -14.63
N ALA A 259 6.82 11.63 -15.65
CA ALA A 259 7.60 12.85 -15.51
C ALA A 259 6.84 13.90 -14.68
N THR A 260 5.54 14.07 -14.96
CA THR A 260 4.69 15.00 -14.19
C THR A 260 4.59 14.57 -12.72
N LEU A 261 4.44 13.27 -12.44
CA LEU A 261 4.46 12.76 -11.06
C LEU A 261 5.81 12.98 -10.38
N MET A 262 6.93 12.71 -11.06
CA MET A 262 8.25 12.94 -10.51
C MET A 262 8.44 14.42 -10.11
N CYS A 263 8.07 15.34 -11.01
CA CYS A 263 8.11 16.77 -10.74
C CYS A 263 7.25 17.13 -9.54
N ALA A 264 5.98 16.72 -9.52
CA ALA A 264 5.05 17.08 -8.45
C ALA A 264 5.44 16.47 -7.08
N ILE A 265 5.86 15.21 -7.06
CA ILE A 265 6.20 14.48 -5.83
C ILE A 265 7.56 14.95 -5.29
N CYS A 266 8.61 15.05 -6.11
CA CYS A 266 9.95 15.35 -5.60
C CYS A 266 10.24 16.86 -5.47
N PHE A 267 9.69 17.67 -6.39
CA PHE A 267 10.06 19.09 -6.52
C PHE A 267 8.88 20.05 -6.40
N GLY A 268 7.65 19.54 -6.46
CA GLY A 268 6.43 20.34 -6.39
C GLY A 268 6.21 20.93 -5.00
N GLU A 269 5.54 22.08 -4.98
CA GLU A 269 5.07 22.74 -3.77
C GLU A 269 4.13 21.83 -2.97
N GLU A 270 3.95 22.15 -1.69
CA GLU A 270 2.98 21.46 -0.85
C GLU A 270 1.57 21.64 -1.43
N PRO A 271 0.74 20.58 -1.50
CA PRO A 271 -0.58 20.68 -2.08
C PRO A 271 -1.41 21.75 -1.35
N ALA A 272 -1.81 22.78 -2.07
CA ALA A 272 -2.65 23.84 -1.53
C ALA A 272 -4.03 23.27 -1.17
N LEU A 273 -4.34 23.26 0.12
CA LEU A 273 -5.67 22.91 0.61
C LEU A 273 -6.67 24.01 0.22
N PRO A 274 -7.89 23.64 -0.22
CA PRO A 274 -8.95 24.61 -0.53
C PRO A 274 -9.23 25.58 0.62
N GLU A 275 -9.73 26.76 0.28
CA GLU A 275 -10.28 27.71 1.27
C GLU A 275 -11.45 27.05 2.03
N GLY A 276 -11.48 27.20 3.35
CA GLY A 276 -12.52 26.64 4.22
C GLY A 276 -12.16 25.33 4.94
N VAL A 277 -11.00 24.74 4.67
CA VAL A 277 -10.47 23.60 5.44
C VAL A 277 -10.12 24.03 6.87
N SER A 278 -10.47 23.22 7.87
CA SER A 278 -10.12 23.47 9.27
C SER A 278 -8.61 23.51 9.50
N GLU A 279 -8.19 24.26 10.52
CA GLU A 279 -6.78 24.29 10.94
C GLU A 279 -6.31 22.89 11.38
N GLU A 280 -7.18 22.11 12.00
CA GLU A 280 -6.87 20.75 12.42
C GLU A 280 -6.62 19.80 11.23
N PHE A 281 -7.47 19.82 10.21
CA PHE A 281 -7.27 18.96 9.04
C PHE A 281 -6.03 19.41 8.26
N ARG A 282 -5.83 20.72 8.13
CA ARG A 282 -4.62 21.30 7.51
C ARG A 282 -3.35 20.82 8.21
N ASN A 283 -3.28 20.98 9.52
CA ASN A 283 -2.11 20.57 10.28
C ASN A 283 -1.89 19.05 10.24
N PHE A 284 -2.97 18.26 10.26
CA PHE A 284 -2.87 16.80 10.11
C PHE A 284 -2.22 16.40 8.77
N ILE A 285 -2.65 17.02 7.67
CA ILE A 285 -2.07 16.79 6.34
C ILE A 285 -0.60 17.23 6.28
N GLU A 286 -0.26 18.38 6.86
CA GLU A 286 1.12 18.87 6.95
C GLU A 286 2.03 17.88 7.69
N CYS A 287 1.55 17.26 8.78
CA CYS A 287 2.28 16.21 9.49
C CYS A 287 2.49 14.93 8.65
N CYS A 288 1.62 14.67 7.67
CA CYS A 288 1.72 13.52 6.78
C CYS A 288 2.62 13.78 5.56
N LEU A 289 2.54 14.99 4.97
CA LEU A 289 3.10 15.31 3.65
C LEU A 289 4.42 16.10 3.70
N GLN A 290 5.25 15.84 4.71
CA GLN A 290 6.62 16.36 4.75
C GLN A 290 7.49 15.68 3.67
N LYS A 291 8.19 16.46 2.84
CA LYS A 291 9.14 15.90 1.85
C LYS A 291 10.28 15.15 2.55
N ASP A 292 10.79 15.72 3.65
CA ASP A 292 11.72 15.04 4.54
C ASP A 292 10.99 13.96 5.35
N SER A 293 11.31 12.70 5.07
CA SER A 293 10.70 11.53 5.71
C SER A 293 10.86 11.53 7.23
N THR A 294 11.93 12.12 7.77
CA THR A 294 12.20 12.15 9.21
C THR A 294 11.30 13.13 9.97
N LYS A 295 10.68 14.07 9.26
CA LYS A 295 9.74 15.04 9.83
C LYS A 295 8.29 14.57 9.80
N ARG A 296 7.99 13.50 9.04
CA ARG A 296 6.65 12.92 9.03
C ARG A 296 6.34 12.29 10.36
N TRP A 297 5.13 12.51 10.85
CA TRP A 297 4.68 11.84 12.05
C TRP A 297 4.45 10.35 11.80
N THR A 298 4.72 9.53 12.80
CA THR A 298 4.40 8.10 12.77
C THR A 298 2.89 7.88 12.90
N ALA A 299 2.42 6.68 12.53
CA ALA A 299 1.01 6.32 12.70
C ALA A 299 0.54 6.49 14.16
N ALA A 300 1.38 6.12 15.13
CA ALA A 300 1.09 6.26 16.55
C ALA A 300 0.97 7.73 17.00
N GLN A 301 1.82 8.62 16.47
CA GLN A 301 1.73 10.05 16.76
C GLN A 301 0.45 10.66 16.15
N LEU A 302 0.13 10.30 14.91
CA LEU A 302 -1.08 10.81 14.22
C LEU A 302 -2.38 10.36 14.89
N LEU A 303 -2.42 9.18 15.51
CA LEU A 303 -3.59 8.74 16.31
C LEU A 303 -3.90 9.66 17.50
N SER A 304 -2.90 10.39 18.00
CA SER A 304 -3.05 11.39 19.06
C SER A 304 -3.33 12.80 18.56
N HIS A 305 -3.43 12.99 17.25
CA HIS A 305 -3.61 14.31 16.65
C HIS A 305 -5.03 14.86 16.91
N PRO A 306 -5.19 16.18 17.19
CA PRO A 306 -6.50 16.78 17.45
C PRO A 306 -7.58 16.51 16.40
N PHE A 307 -7.20 16.45 15.13
CA PHE A 307 -8.10 16.08 14.01
C PHE A 307 -8.82 14.74 14.26
N ILE A 308 -8.13 13.74 14.80
CA ILE A 308 -8.68 12.42 15.12
C ILE A 308 -9.42 12.46 16.47
N CYS A 309 -8.81 13.04 17.50
CA CYS A 309 -9.33 12.96 18.86
C CYS A 309 -10.56 13.85 19.11
N LYS A 310 -10.66 15.02 18.49
CA LYS A 310 -11.78 15.97 18.74
C LYS A 310 -13.12 15.45 18.18
N GLN A 311 -13.09 14.60 17.17
CA GLN A 311 -14.30 14.07 16.53
C GLN A 311 -14.85 12.81 17.19
N SER A 312 -14.09 12.17 18.09
CA SER A 312 -14.54 10.99 18.86
C SER A 312 -15.52 11.34 20.01
N VAL A 313 -16.03 12.59 20.05
CA VAL A 313 -16.84 13.14 21.15
C VAL A 313 -18.27 13.48 20.70
N ILE A 314 -18.76 12.95 19.57
CA ILE A 314 -20.14 13.15 19.11
C ILE A 314 -20.87 11.81 19.04
#